data_AF-E2GHG1-F1
#
_entry.id   AF-E2GHG1-F1
#
_cell.length_a   1.000
_cell.length_b   1.000
_cell.length_c   1.000
_cell.angle_alpha   90.00
_cell.angle_beta   90.00
_cell.angle_gamma   90.00
#
_symmetry.space_group_name_H-M   'P 1'
#
loop_
_entity.id
_entity.type
_entity.pdbx_description
1 polymer ?
#
loop_
_entity_poly.entity_id
_entity_poly.type
_entity_poly.pdbx_seq_one_letter_code
_entity_poly.pdbx_strand_id
1 'polypeptide(L)'
;MSAQAMAVDFHGYARSGIGWTGSGGEQQCFQTTGAQSKYRLGNECETYAELKLGQEVWKEGDKSFYFDTNVAYSVAQQNDWEATDPAFREANVQGKNLIEWLPGSTIWAGKRFYQRHDVHMIDFYYWDISGPGAGLENIDVGFGKLSLAATRSSEAGGSSSFASNNIYDYTNETANDVFDVRLAQMEINPGGTLELGVDYGRANLRDNYRLVDGASKDGWLFTAEHTQSVLKGFNKFVVQYATDSMTSQGKGLSQGSGVAFDNEKFAYNINNNGHMLRILDHGAISMGDNWDMMYVGMYQDINWDNDNGTKWWTVGIRPMYKWTPIMSTVMEIGYDNVESQH
;
A
#
# COMPACT_ATOMS: atom_id res chain seq x y z
N MET A 1 13.10 42.74 6.90
CA MET A 1 12.49 41.79 5.95
C MET A 1 11.32 41.16 6.66
N SER A 2 10.09 41.49 6.26
CA SER A 2 8.88 40.92 6.84
C SER A 2 8.77 39.45 6.43
N ALA A 3 8.78 38.54 7.39
CA ALA A 3 8.40 37.15 7.14
C ALA A 3 6.94 37.17 6.67
N GLN A 4 6.70 36.85 5.39
CA GLN A 4 5.36 36.44 4.98
C GLN A 4 5.04 35.18 5.79
N ALA A 5 3.90 35.20 6.49
CA ALA A 5 3.36 34.01 7.12
C ALA A 5 3.02 33.01 6.01
N MET A 6 3.98 32.15 5.68
CA MET A 6 3.73 30.98 4.86
C MET A 6 2.92 30.04 5.75
N ALA A 7 1.64 29.83 5.44
CA ALA A 7 0.80 28.91 6.17
C ALA A 7 1.36 27.49 5.96
N VAL A 8 1.73 26.82 7.05
CA VAL A 8 2.11 25.42 7.02
C VAL A 8 0.82 24.61 6.98
N ASP A 9 0.70 23.72 5.99
CA ASP A 9 -0.41 22.79 5.89
C ASP A 9 -0.19 21.67 6.90
N PHE A 10 -1.12 21.50 7.83
CA PHE A 10 -1.11 20.41 8.79
C PHE A 10 -2.16 19.37 8.41
N HIS A 11 -1.70 18.17 8.10
CA HIS A 11 -2.51 17.01 7.75
C HIS A 11 -2.07 15.79 8.54
N GLY A 12 -2.84 14.72 8.50
CA GLY A 12 -2.45 13.49 9.15
C GLY A 12 -3.58 12.50 9.32
N TYR A 13 -3.26 11.45 10.05
CA TYR A 13 -4.17 10.42 10.49
C TYR A 13 -3.79 10.04 11.92
N ALA A 14 -4.77 9.76 12.77
CA ALA A 14 -4.49 9.22 14.10
C ALA A 14 -5.62 8.30 14.56
N ARG A 15 -5.24 7.26 15.31
CA ARG A 15 -6.12 6.44 16.14
C ARG A 15 -5.47 6.22 17.49
N SER A 16 -6.27 6.23 18.55
CA SER A 16 -5.86 5.94 19.91
C SER A 16 -7.08 5.53 20.72
N GLY A 17 -6.92 4.63 21.68
CA GLY A 17 -8.01 4.17 22.51
C GLY A 17 -7.55 3.43 23.76
N ILE A 18 -8.53 2.90 24.48
CA ILE A 18 -8.33 1.99 25.62
C ILE A 18 -9.39 0.91 25.52
N GLY A 19 -9.04 -0.33 25.88
CA GLY A 19 -9.98 -1.42 25.86
C GLY A 19 -9.59 -2.55 26.81
N TRP A 20 -10.53 -3.48 26.98
CA TRP A 20 -10.42 -4.60 27.91
C TRP A 20 -10.90 -5.89 27.24
N THR A 21 -10.32 -7.01 27.65
CA THR A 21 -10.80 -8.34 27.27
C THR A 21 -11.74 -8.89 28.35
N GLY A 22 -12.85 -9.52 27.95
CA GLY A 22 -13.85 -10.04 28.89
C GLY A 22 -13.30 -11.07 29.89
N SER A 23 -12.27 -11.84 29.51
CA SER A 23 -11.55 -12.78 30.39
C SER A 23 -10.54 -12.12 31.34
N GLY A 24 -10.43 -10.78 31.31
CA GLY A 24 -9.45 -9.99 32.05
C GLY A 24 -8.26 -9.57 31.18
N GLY A 25 -7.62 -8.46 31.57
CA GLY A 25 -6.48 -7.86 30.87
C GLY A 25 -6.87 -6.79 29.85
N GLU A 26 -5.84 -6.27 29.16
CA GLU A 26 -5.98 -5.33 28.05
C GLU A 26 -6.76 -5.93 26.87
N GLN A 27 -7.26 -5.08 25.99
CA GLN A 27 -7.90 -5.50 24.74
C GLN A 27 -6.98 -6.41 23.93
N GLN A 28 -7.52 -7.51 23.42
CA GLN A 28 -6.85 -8.36 22.44
C GLN A 28 -7.44 -8.10 21.05
N CYS A 29 -6.58 -8.13 20.05
CA CYS A 29 -6.96 -7.99 18.65
C CYS A 29 -6.90 -9.34 17.94
N PHE A 30 -7.86 -9.57 17.05
CA PHE A 30 -8.07 -10.86 16.40
C PHE A 30 -7.83 -10.75 14.89
N GLN A 31 -7.01 -11.65 14.36
CA GLN A 31 -6.75 -11.82 12.94
C GLN A 31 -6.63 -13.32 12.66
N THR A 32 -7.30 -13.79 11.61
CA THR A 32 -7.18 -15.19 11.19
C THR A 32 -5.75 -15.48 10.74
N THR A 33 -5.16 -16.56 11.25
CA THR A 33 -3.82 -16.99 10.82
C THR A 33 -3.77 -17.18 9.29
N GLY A 34 -2.78 -16.57 8.65
CA GLY A 34 -2.60 -16.59 7.19
C GLY A 34 -3.36 -15.49 6.44
N ALA A 35 -4.34 -14.82 7.06
CA ALA A 35 -4.97 -13.63 6.47
C ALA A 35 -4.00 -12.45 6.53
N GLN A 36 -4.04 -11.57 5.53
CA GLN A 36 -3.15 -10.39 5.47
C GLN A 36 -3.79 -9.12 6.03
N SER A 37 -4.99 -9.22 6.61
CA SER A 37 -5.70 -8.11 7.23
C SER A 37 -6.65 -8.61 8.32
N LYS A 38 -7.31 -7.67 8.99
CA LYS A 38 -8.37 -7.92 9.98
C LYS A 38 -9.46 -6.86 9.89
N TYR A 39 -10.70 -7.24 10.18
CA TYR A 39 -11.80 -6.29 10.39
C TYR A 39 -11.51 -5.42 11.60
N ARG A 40 -11.46 -4.10 11.41
CA ARG A 40 -10.79 -3.18 12.35
C ARG A 40 -11.68 -2.56 13.42
N LEU A 41 -13.00 -2.50 13.24
CA LEU A 41 -13.87 -1.75 14.16
C LEU A 41 -13.85 -2.39 15.56
N GLY A 42 -13.32 -1.68 16.56
CA GLY A 42 -13.15 -2.21 17.91
C GLY A 42 -12.09 -3.33 18.00
N ASN A 43 -11.21 -3.44 17.00
CA ASN A 43 -10.22 -4.50 16.85
C ASN A 43 -8.84 -3.91 16.43
N GLU A 44 -8.49 -2.74 16.98
CA GLU A 44 -7.18 -2.08 16.86
C GLU A 44 -6.62 -1.86 18.28
N CYS A 45 -5.36 -2.24 18.52
CA CYS A 45 -4.78 -2.41 19.86
C CYS A 45 -3.51 -1.58 20.06
N GLU A 46 -3.35 -0.55 19.24
CA GLU A 46 -2.18 0.32 19.21
C GLU A 46 -2.63 1.77 19.00
N THR A 47 -1.82 2.71 19.50
CA THR A 47 -1.92 4.10 19.08
C THR A 47 -1.00 4.32 17.91
N TYR A 48 -1.59 4.76 16.80
CA TYR A 48 -0.89 5.04 15.56
C TYR A 48 -1.23 6.45 15.09
N ALA A 49 -0.21 7.22 14.72
CA ALA A 49 -0.38 8.56 14.18
C ALA A 49 0.59 8.85 13.05
N GLU A 50 0.12 9.54 12.02
CA GLU A 50 0.92 10.16 10.97
C GLU A 50 0.74 11.67 11.05
N LEU A 51 1.84 12.39 11.22
CA LEU A 51 1.88 13.85 11.28
C LEU A 51 2.53 14.37 10.00
N LYS A 52 1.76 15.12 9.21
CA LYS A 52 2.21 15.69 7.94
C LYS A 52 2.27 17.21 8.03
N LEU A 53 3.42 17.75 7.63
CA LEU A 53 3.64 19.17 7.46
C LEU A 53 4.01 19.43 6.00
N GLY A 54 3.14 20.15 5.30
CA GLY A 54 3.30 20.51 3.90
C GLY A 54 3.32 22.02 3.69
N GLN A 55 3.80 22.47 2.54
CA GLN A 55 3.75 23.87 2.16
C GLN A 55 3.86 24.04 0.63
N GLU A 56 3.02 24.89 0.04
CA GLU A 56 3.28 25.45 -1.29
C GLU A 56 4.40 26.49 -1.17
N VAL A 57 5.64 26.08 -1.46
CA VAL A 57 6.85 26.89 -1.23
C VAL A 57 7.09 27.92 -2.34
N TRP A 58 6.50 27.74 -3.52
CA TRP A 58 6.59 28.67 -4.64
C TRP A 58 5.37 28.53 -5.55
N LYS A 59 4.89 29.66 -6.07
CA LYS A 59 3.81 29.74 -7.06
C LYS A 59 4.00 30.93 -7.99
N GLU A 60 3.90 30.69 -9.29
CA GLU A 60 3.86 31.73 -10.32
C GLU A 60 2.91 31.31 -11.45
N GLY A 61 1.79 32.05 -11.60
CA GLY A 61 0.72 31.65 -12.51
C GLY A 61 0.20 30.25 -12.21
N ASP A 62 0.20 29.39 -13.22
CA ASP A 62 -0.25 27.99 -13.12
C ASP A 62 0.84 27.03 -12.62
N LYS A 63 2.08 27.51 -12.46
CA LYS A 63 3.21 26.72 -11.99
C LYS A 63 3.32 26.81 -10.47
N SER A 64 3.58 25.69 -9.80
CA SER A 64 3.88 25.69 -8.36
C SER A 64 4.77 24.54 -7.90
N PHE A 65 5.42 24.74 -6.75
CA PHE A 65 6.15 23.70 -6.03
C PHE A 65 5.52 23.48 -4.66
N TYR A 66 5.18 22.22 -4.37
CA TYR A 66 4.68 21.78 -3.07
C TYR A 66 5.72 20.88 -2.41
N PHE A 67 6.06 21.16 -1.15
CA PHE A 67 6.90 20.32 -0.32
C PHE A 67 6.03 19.62 0.71
N ASP A 68 6.22 18.31 0.92
CA ASP A 68 5.43 17.51 1.85
C ASP A 68 6.31 16.57 2.68
N THR A 69 5.92 16.35 3.94
CA THR A 69 6.60 15.48 4.90
C THR A 69 5.61 14.57 5.63
N ASN A 70 6.09 13.45 6.18
CA ASN A 70 5.28 12.58 7.04
C ASN A 70 6.15 11.87 8.07
N VAL A 71 5.83 12.06 9.35
CA VAL A 71 6.42 11.36 10.48
C VAL A 71 5.35 10.47 11.12
N ALA A 72 5.59 9.15 11.12
CA ALA A 72 4.67 8.18 11.69
C ALA A 72 5.17 7.67 13.05
N TYR A 73 4.24 7.52 13.99
CA TYR A 73 4.44 6.99 15.32
C TYR A 73 3.54 5.77 15.52
N SER A 74 4.09 4.74 16.15
CA SER A 74 3.33 3.55 16.58
C SER A 74 3.78 3.19 17.99
N VAL A 75 2.83 3.13 18.92
CA VAL A 75 3.05 2.78 20.33
C VAL A 75 1.96 1.83 20.84
N ALA A 76 2.28 1.06 21.88
CA ALA A 76 1.40 0.02 22.41
C ALA A 76 0.25 0.55 23.27
N GLN A 77 0.17 1.87 23.50
CA GLN A 77 -0.90 2.55 24.24
C GLN A 77 -1.11 2.00 25.67
N GLN A 78 -0.03 1.55 26.31
CA GLN A 78 -0.07 0.95 27.65
C GLN A 78 0.23 1.95 28.76
N ASN A 79 0.94 3.04 28.46
CA ASN A 79 1.39 4.02 29.43
C ASN A 79 1.33 5.44 28.86
N ASP A 80 1.47 6.44 29.74
CA ASP A 80 1.65 7.84 29.36
C ASP A 80 2.98 8.05 28.63
N TRP A 81 4.09 7.62 29.24
CA TRP A 81 5.42 7.71 28.64
C TRP A 81 5.73 6.45 27.83
N GLU A 82 5.67 6.56 26.50
CA GLU A 82 6.05 5.48 25.57
C GLU A 82 7.12 6.00 24.59
N ALA A 83 8.34 5.46 24.72
CA ALA A 83 9.41 5.74 23.76
C ALA A 83 9.19 4.89 22.48
N THR A 84 9.49 5.47 21.32
CA THR A 84 9.41 4.79 20.01
C THR A 84 10.39 5.43 19.03
N ASP A 85 10.77 4.69 18.00
CA ASP A 85 11.55 5.18 16.88
C ASP A 85 10.60 5.58 15.73
N PRO A 86 10.38 6.89 15.49
CA PRO A 86 9.42 7.31 14.48
C PRO A 86 9.90 6.96 13.06
N ALA A 87 8.96 6.57 12.20
CA ALA A 87 9.25 6.34 10.79
C ALA A 87 9.13 7.66 10.01
N PHE A 88 10.23 8.11 9.39
CA PHE A 88 10.19 9.25 8.47
C PHE A 88 9.78 8.76 7.08
N ARG A 89 8.46 8.76 6.83
CA ARG A 89 7.85 8.03 5.71
C ARG A 89 7.82 8.83 4.42
N GLU A 90 7.64 10.15 4.50
CA GLU A 90 7.57 11.03 3.33
C GLU A 90 8.46 12.27 3.50
N ALA A 91 9.10 12.64 2.39
CA ALA A 91 9.86 13.87 2.19
C ALA A 91 10.03 14.02 0.68
N ASN A 92 9.12 14.76 0.04
CA ASN A 92 9.11 14.92 -1.41
C ASN A 92 8.75 16.35 -1.84
N VAL A 93 9.13 16.67 -3.07
CA VAL A 93 8.71 17.89 -3.76
C VAL A 93 7.92 17.51 -5.00
N GLN A 94 6.81 18.22 -5.23
CA GLN A 94 5.93 18.08 -6.38
C GLN A 94 5.90 19.40 -7.15
N GLY A 95 6.24 19.36 -8.43
CA GLY A 95 6.22 20.49 -9.35
C GLY A 95 5.07 20.38 -10.35
N LYS A 96 4.08 21.26 -10.25
CA LYS A 96 2.88 21.26 -11.09
C LYS A 96 3.05 22.19 -12.30
N ASN A 97 2.58 21.76 -13.48
CA ASN A 97 2.60 22.54 -14.73
C ASN A 97 4.00 23.04 -15.15
N LEU A 98 5.07 22.32 -14.77
CA LEU A 98 6.43 22.76 -15.08
C LEU A 98 6.87 22.42 -16.51
N ILE A 99 6.26 21.40 -17.12
CA ILE A 99 6.58 20.91 -18.46
C ILE A 99 5.57 21.51 -19.46
N GLU A 100 5.99 22.46 -20.28
CA GLU A 100 5.09 23.23 -21.16
C GLU A 100 4.33 22.36 -22.16
N TRP A 101 4.96 21.31 -22.67
CA TRP A 101 4.37 20.39 -23.65
C TRP A 101 3.51 19.29 -23.02
N LEU A 102 3.42 19.23 -21.67
CA LEU A 102 2.54 18.34 -20.91
C LEU A 102 1.73 19.15 -19.87
N PRO A 103 0.80 20.01 -20.32
CA PRO A 103 -0.01 20.82 -19.41
C PRO A 103 -0.82 19.93 -18.45
N GLY A 104 -0.93 20.35 -17.20
CA GLY A 104 -1.60 19.60 -16.12
C GLY A 104 -0.74 18.55 -15.42
N SER A 105 0.39 18.15 -16.02
CA SER A 105 1.25 17.12 -15.43
C SER A 105 2.01 17.61 -14.18
N THR A 106 2.38 16.66 -13.33
CA THR A 106 3.15 16.91 -12.10
C THR A 106 4.39 16.03 -12.08
N ILE A 107 5.57 16.64 -11.99
CA ILE A 107 6.81 15.92 -11.70
C ILE A 107 7.05 15.87 -10.19
N TRP A 108 7.64 14.79 -9.70
CA TRP A 108 7.95 14.67 -8.28
C TRP A 108 9.19 13.83 -8.03
N ALA A 109 9.86 14.06 -6.90
CA ALA A 109 10.95 13.25 -6.40
C ALA A 109 11.02 13.29 -4.87
N GLY A 110 11.46 12.18 -4.28
CA GLY A 110 11.63 12.02 -2.83
C GLY A 110 10.90 10.79 -2.29
N LYS A 111 10.78 10.68 -0.96
CA LYS A 111 9.96 9.64 -0.33
C LYS A 111 8.50 10.08 -0.37
N ARG A 112 7.61 9.28 -0.94
CA ARG A 112 6.21 9.67 -1.15
C ARG A 112 5.27 8.47 -1.00
N PHE A 113 4.10 8.71 -0.41
CA PHE A 113 2.96 7.83 -0.59
C PHE A 113 2.36 8.05 -1.98
N TYR A 114 2.67 7.14 -2.89
CA TYR A 114 2.35 7.29 -4.29
C TYR A 114 1.05 6.55 -4.62
N GLN A 115 -0.02 7.30 -4.85
CA GLN A 115 -1.31 6.83 -5.40
C GLN A 115 -1.75 5.49 -4.79
N ARG A 116 -1.86 5.43 -3.46
CA ARG A 116 -2.21 4.20 -2.74
C ARG A 116 -3.70 3.88 -2.87
N HIS A 117 -4.03 2.60 -3.01
CA HIS A 117 -5.39 2.09 -2.99
C HIS A 117 -5.60 1.11 -1.82
N ASP A 118 -6.64 1.34 -1.03
CA ASP A 118 -6.94 0.57 0.18
C ASP A 118 -8.42 0.28 0.38
N VAL A 119 -8.68 -0.70 1.24
CA VAL A 119 -9.98 -1.02 1.79
C VAL A 119 -10.00 -0.66 3.27
N HIS A 120 -10.53 0.53 3.56
CA HIS A 120 -10.52 1.11 4.89
C HIS A 120 -11.00 0.16 6.02
N MET A 121 -12.09 -0.57 5.83
CA MET A 121 -12.70 -1.39 6.92
C MET A 121 -11.86 -2.61 7.34
N ILE A 122 -10.89 -3.00 6.53
CA ILE A 122 -9.93 -4.07 6.85
C ILE A 122 -8.48 -3.55 6.92
N ASP A 123 -8.27 -2.24 6.78
CA ASP A 123 -6.94 -1.60 6.75
C ASP A 123 -5.97 -2.26 5.74
N PHE A 124 -6.52 -2.68 4.59
CA PHE A 124 -5.79 -3.45 3.59
C PHE A 124 -5.49 -2.62 2.35
N TYR A 125 -4.21 -2.30 2.16
CA TYR A 125 -3.70 -1.76 0.90
C TYR A 125 -3.54 -2.90 -0.11
N TYR A 126 -4.11 -2.75 -1.31
CA TYR A 126 -3.96 -3.72 -2.42
C TYR A 126 -3.10 -3.17 -3.58
N TRP A 127 -2.85 -1.87 -3.60
CA TRP A 127 -1.90 -1.25 -4.53
C TRP A 127 -1.13 -0.13 -3.81
N ASP A 128 0.12 -0.42 -3.45
CA ASP A 128 1.00 0.47 -2.70
C ASP A 128 2.47 0.20 -3.04
N ILE A 129 3.02 1.07 -3.89
CA ILE A 129 4.44 1.10 -4.29
C ILE A 129 5.22 2.21 -3.57
N SER A 130 4.68 2.72 -2.46
CA SER A 130 5.24 3.88 -1.76
C SER A 130 6.66 3.64 -1.27
N GLY A 131 7.47 4.68 -1.34
CA GLY A 131 8.88 4.62 -0.96
C GLY A 131 9.68 5.80 -1.50
N PRO A 132 11.01 5.75 -1.42
CA PRO A 132 11.88 6.61 -2.21
C PRO A 132 11.60 6.41 -3.71
N GLY A 133 11.38 7.49 -4.44
CA GLY A 133 11.13 7.41 -5.87
C GLY A 133 11.10 8.76 -6.57
N ALA A 134 10.73 8.71 -7.84
CA ALA A 134 10.43 9.86 -8.67
C ALA A 134 9.42 9.46 -9.75
N GLY A 135 8.72 10.44 -10.31
CA GLY A 135 7.75 10.17 -11.36
C GLY A 135 7.19 11.42 -12.02
N LEU A 136 6.35 11.16 -13.03
CA LEU A 136 5.58 12.13 -13.77
C LEU A 136 4.14 11.62 -13.85
N GLU A 137 3.22 12.35 -13.24
CA GLU A 137 1.81 11.95 -13.12
C GLU A 137 0.86 12.94 -13.78
N ASN A 138 -0.36 12.49 -14.03
CA ASN A 138 -1.44 13.28 -14.64
C ASN A 138 -1.12 13.83 -16.04
N ILE A 139 -0.38 13.06 -16.84
CA ILE A 139 -0.19 13.36 -18.26
C ILE A 139 -1.54 13.21 -18.95
N ASP A 140 -2.03 14.28 -19.56
CA ASP A 140 -3.29 14.23 -20.31
C ASP A 140 -3.10 13.51 -21.65
N VAL A 141 -3.80 12.38 -21.83
CA VAL A 141 -3.83 11.64 -23.10
C VAL A 141 -5.18 11.76 -23.81
N GLY A 142 -6.02 12.71 -23.38
CA GLY A 142 -7.32 13.05 -23.98
C GLY A 142 -8.48 12.19 -23.48
N PHE A 143 -8.30 10.87 -23.43
CA PHE A 143 -9.33 9.93 -22.96
C PHE A 143 -9.08 9.41 -21.52
N GLY A 144 -8.02 9.90 -20.87
CA GLY A 144 -7.61 9.51 -19.52
C GLY A 144 -6.35 10.23 -19.08
N LYS A 145 -5.78 9.81 -17.94
CA LYS A 145 -4.55 10.36 -17.36
C LYS A 145 -3.49 9.28 -17.24
N LEU A 146 -2.34 9.48 -17.88
CA LEU A 146 -1.18 8.61 -17.80
C LEU A 146 -0.26 9.07 -16.66
N SER A 147 0.24 8.11 -15.88
CA SER A 147 1.26 8.34 -14.86
C SER A 147 2.37 7.30 -14.98
N LEU A 148 3.60 7.74 -14.72
CA LEU A 148 4.82 6.94 -14.75
C LEU A 148 5.60 7.19 -13.47
N ALA A 149 6.03 6.13 -12.78
CA ALA A 149 6.85 6.24 -11.59
C ALA A 149 7.93 5.16 -11.51
N ALA A 150 9.01 5.49 -10.80
CA ALA A 150 9.98 4.51 -10.36
C ALA A 150 10.19 4.66 -8.86
N THR A 151 10.03 3.57 -8.11
CA THR A 151 10.20 3.54 -6.65
C THR A 151 11.12 2.40 -6.24
N ARG A 152 11.59 2.47 -4.98
CA ARG A 152 12.50 1.48 -4.42
C ARG A 152 12.02 0.94 -3.08
N SER A 153 12.21 -0.36 -2.89
CA SER A 153 12.22 -1.05 -1.60
C SER A 153 13.57 -1.74 -1.39
N SER A 154 13.84 -2.20 -0.17
CA SER A 154 15.03 -3.04 0.12
C SER A 154 14.60 -4.25 0.93
N GLU A 155 15.16 -5.40 0.60
CA GLU A 155 15.09 -6.63 1.41
C GLU A 155 16.35 -6.73 2.27
N ALA A 156 16.22 -7.25 3.50
CA ALA A 156 17.40 -7.59 4.29
C ALA A 156 18.11 -8.80 3.69
N GLY A 157 19.43 -8.74 3.50
CA GLY A 157 20.20 -9.82 2.88
C GLY A 157 19.97 -9.99 1.38
N GLY A 158 20.00 -11.24 0.93
CA GLY A 158 19.57 -11.64 -0.42
C GLY A 158 20.63 -11.55 -1.53
N SER A 159 21.74 -10.85 -1.31
CA SER A 159 22.84 -10.77 -2.28
C SER A 159 24.21 -10.99 -1.66
N SER A 160 25.15 -11.53 -2.44
CA SER A 160 26.52 -11.81 -1.96
C SER A 160 27.59 -11.59 -3.03
N SER A 161 28.82 -11.29 -2.60
CA SER A 161 30.00 -11.22 -3.45
C SER A 161 30.90 -12.44 -3.25
N PHE A 162 31.67 -12.80 -4.28
CA PHE A 162 32.55 -13.96 -4.26
C PHE A 162 33.87 -13.65 -3.53
N ALA A 163 34.19 -14.40 -2.47
CA ALA A 163 35.45 -14.23 -1.74
C ALA A 163 36.53 -15.26 -2.15
N SER A 164 36.21 -16.55 -2.21
CA SER A 164 37.07 -17.67 -2.68
C SER A 164 36.23 -18.95 -2.81
N ASN A 165 36.72 -20.02 -3.47
CA ASN A 165 35.98 -21.28 -3.72
C ASN A 165 35.00 -21.68 -2.60
N ASN A 166 33.70 -21.45 -2.85
CA ASN A 166 32.54 -21.71 -1.97
C ASN A 166 32.34 -20.80 -0.75
N ILE A 167 33.02 -19.65 -0.68
CA ILE A 167 32.88 -18.65 0.39
C ILE A 167 32.29 -17.36 -0.20
N TYR A 168 31.16 -16.92 0.37
CA TYR A 168 30.41 -15.72 -0.03
C TYR A 168 30.40 -14.69 1.10
N ASP A 169 30.56 -13.41 0.74
CA ASP A 169 30.35 -12.27 1.64
C ASP A 169 28.99 -11.63 1.33
N TYR A 170 28.05 -11.71 2.27
CA TYR A 170 26.66 -11.30 2.05
C TYR A 170 26.45 -9.81 2.35
N THR A 171 25.66 -9.13 1.52
CA THR A 171 25.20 -7.78 1.87
C THR A 171 24.17 -7.85 2.98
N ASN A 172 24.04 -6.74 3.72
CA ASN A 172 22.93 -6.55 4.65
C ASN A 172 21.61 -6.23 3.93
N GLU A 173 21.65 -5.78 2.67
CA GLU A 173 20.44 -5.37 1.93
C GLU A 173 20.55 -5.66 0.42
N THR A 174 19.42 -5.99 -0.20
CA THR A 174 19.23 -6.05 -1.66
C THR A 174 18.15 -5.05 -2.07
N ALA A 175 18.50 -4.10 -2.93
CA ALA A 175 17.55 -3.13 -3.46
C ALA A 175 16.61 -3.79 -4.46
N ASN A 176 15.34 -3.39 -4.43
CA ASN A 176 14.34 -3.77 -5.43
C ASN A 176 13.79 -2.49 -6.06
N ASP A 177 13.88 -2.40 -7.38
CA ASP A 177 13.33 -1.29 -8.14
C ASP A 177 11.98 -1.69 -8.74
N VAL A 178 11.02 -0.79 -8.72
CA VAL A 178 9.70 -0.93 -9.34
C VAL A 178 9.52 0.16 -10.38
N PHE A 179 9.05 -0.22 -11.55
CA PHE A 179 8.64 0.67 -12.63
C PHE A 179 7.14 0.54 -12.83
N ASP A 180 6.41 1.61 -12.55
CA ASP A 180 4.95 1.68 -12.54
C ASP A 180 4.46 2.53 -13.72
N VAL A 181 3.42 2.05 -14.38
CA VAL A 181 2.68 2.75 -15.42
C VAL A 181 1.19 2.62 -15.15
N ARG A 182 0.48 3.75 -15.06
CA ARG A 182 -0.97 3.78 -14.83
C ARG A 182 -1.69 4.64 -15.84
N LEU A 183 -2.85 4.17 -16.30
CA LEU A 183 -3.78 4.90 -17.14
C LEU A 183 -5.14 4.95 -16.43
N ALA A 184 -5.44 6.10 -15.84
CA ALA A 184 -6.60 6.31 -14.98
C ALA A 184 -7.64 7.23 -15.63
N GLN A 185 -8.78 7.39 -14.95
CA GLN A 185 -9.86 8.31 -15.30
C GLN A 185 -10.45 8.07 -16.71
N MET A 186 -10.40 6.83 -17.20
CA MET A 186 -11.05 6.47 -18.45
C MET A 186 -12.55 6.31 -18.21
N GLU A 187 -13.37 7.19 -18.76
CA GLU A 187 -14.83 7.04 -18.71
C GLU A 187 -15.27 5.90 -19.63
N ILE A 188 -15.70 4.77 -19.04
CA ILE A 188 -16.09 3.57 -19.81
C ILE A 188 -17.61 3.32 -19.82
N ASN A 189 -18.34 3.95 -18.89
CA ASN A 189 -19.81 3.93 -18.82
C ASN A 189 -20.33 5.11 -17.98
N PRO A 190 -21.65 5.45 -18.02
CA PRO A 190 -22.19 6.55 -17.22
C PRO A 190 -21.91 6.39 -15.72
N GLY A 191 -21.19 7.35 -15.15
CA GLY A 191 -20.78 7.35 -13.73
C GLY A 191 -19.70 6.32 -13.38
N GLY A 192 -19.08 5.67 -14.37
CA GLY A 192 -18.07 4.64 -14.20
C GLY A 192 -16.74 4.99 -14.87
N THR A 193 -15.65 4.91 -14.10
CA THR A 193 -14.28 5.10 -14.60
C THR A 193 -13.45 3.84 -14.45
N LEU A 194 -12.50 3.62 -15.36
CA LEU A 194 -11.53 2.52 -15.32
C LEU A 194 -10.12 3.08 -15.13
N GLU A 195 -9.36 2.40 -14.28
CA GLU A 195 -7.91 2.54 -14.15
C GLU A 195 -7.23 1.21 -14.46
N LEU A 196 -6.19 1.28 -15.29
CA LEU A 196 -5.32 0.15 -15.61
C LEU A 196 -3.90 0.46 -15.18
N GLY A 197 -3.22 -0.52 -14.59
CA GLY A 197 -1.85 -0.39 -14.12
C GLY A 197 -0.98 -1.59 -14.45
N VAL A 198 0.29 -1.32 -14.68
CA VAL A 198 1.34 -2.33 -14.82
C VAL A 198 2.53 -1.93 -13.97
N ASP A 199 2.95 -2.85 -13.11
CA ASP A 199 4.18 -2.74 -12.33
C ASP A 199 5.15 -3.84 -12.79
N TYR A 200 6.38 -3.44 -13.10
CA TYR A 200 7.51 -4.37 -13.25
C TYR A 200 8.50 -4.13 -12.12
N GLY A 201 8.72 -5.16 -11.30
CA GLY A 201 9.61 -5.08 -10.15
C GLY A 201 10.78 -6.04 -10.29
N ARG A 202 11.96 -5.64 -9.82
CA ARG A 202 13.14 -6.50 -9.82
C ARG A 202 14.14 -6.19 -8.72
N ALA A 203 14.84 -7.22 -8.25
CA ALA A 203 16.07 -7.07 -7.50
C ALA A 203 17.15 -6.40 -8.38
N ASN A 204 17.81 -5.41 -7.80
CA ASN A 204 18.90 -4.65 -8.41
C ASN A 204 20.17 -4.81 -7.57
N LEU A 205 21.09 -5.62 -8.11
CA LEU A 205 22.32 -5.99 -7.44
C LEU A 205 23.40 -4.94 -7.64
N ARG A 206 24.27 -4.80 -6.65
CA ARG A 206 25.55 -4.09 -6.82
C ARG A 206 26.46 -4.89 -7.77
N ASP A 207 27.37 -4.20 -8.44
CA ASP A 207 28.38 -4.86 -9.28
C ASP A 207 29.16 -5.92 -8.48
N ASN A 208 29.36 -7.09 -9.11
CA ASN A 208 30.02 -8.26 -8.53
C ASN A 208 29.25 -8.96 -7.39
N TYR A 209 28.00 -8.57 -7.14
CA TYR A 209 27.08 -9.33 -6.30
C TYR A 209 26.18 -10.22 -7.13
N ARG A 210 25.70 -11.30 -6.52
CA ARG A 210 24.75 -12.25 -7.10
C ARG A 210 23.65 -12.58 -6.10
N LEU A 211 22.47 -12.86 -6.62
CA LEU A 211 21.38 -13.42 -5.83
C LEU A 211 21.73 -14.84 -5.39
N VAL A 212 21.04 -15.32 -4.36
CA VAL A 212 21.04 -16.76 -4.04
C VAL A 212 20.47 -17.55 -5.22
N ASP A 213 21.03 -18.75 -5.45
CA ASP A 213 20.54 -19.63 -6.51
C ASP A 213 19.06 -19.97 -6.25
N GLY A 214 18.22 -19.83 -7.27
CA GLY A 214 16.77 -20.07 -7.17
C GLY A 214 15.93 -18.85 -6.76
N ALA A 215 16.51 -17.67 -6.53
CA ALA A 215 15.76 -16.43 -6.32
C ALA A 215 14.94 -16.05 -7.58
N SER A 216 13.70 -15.58 -7.39
CA SER A 216 12.80 -15.17 -8.47
C SER A 216 13.33 -13.98 -9.27
N LYS A 217 14.10 -13.10 -8.62
CA LYS A 217 14.71 -11.88 -9.16
C LYS A 217 13.73 -10.80 -9.59
N ASP A 218 12.72 -11.11 -10.38
CA ASP A 218 11.77 -10.14 -10.92
C ASP A 218 10.35 -10.70 -11.03
N GLY A 219 9.41 -9.84 -11.41
CA GLY A 219 8.00 -10.16 -11.51
C GLY A 219 7.17 -9.00 -12.03
N TRP A 220 5.92 -9.29 -12.34
CA TRP A 220 4.94 -8.33 -12.85
C TRP A 220 3.72 -8.28 -11.94
N LEU A 221 3.07 -7.11 -11.88
CA LEU A 221 1.71 -6.98 -11.36
C LEU A 221 0.88 -6.20 -12.37
N PHE A 222 -0.29 -6.74 -12.71
CA PHE A 222 -1.30 -6.08 -13.53
C PHE A 222 -2.49 -5.74 -12.65
N THR A 223 -2.99 -4.51 -12.74
CA THR A 223 -4.16 -4.05 -11.98
C THR A 223 -5.20 -3.48 -12.93
N ALA A 224 -6.46 -3.87 -12.72
CA ALA A 224 -7.62 -3.22 -13.33
C ALA A 224 -8.61 -2.86 -12.22
N GLU A 225 -8.98 -1.58 -12.12
CA GLU A 225 -9.93 -1.07 -11.14
C GLU A 225 -11.04 -0.28 -11.85
N HIS A 226 -12.28 -0.75 -11.74
CA HIS A 226 -13.46 0.01 -12.11
C HIS A 226 -14.06 0.69 -10.90
N THR A 227 -14.29 2.00 -10.97
CA THR A 227 -15.01 2.77 -9.95
C THR A 227 -16.36 3.20 -10.50
N GLN A 228 -17.45 2.72 -9.89
CA GLN A 228 -18.81 3.14 -10.21
C GLN A 228 -19.35 4.07 -9.12
N SER A 229 -19.83 5.25 -9.51
CA SER A 229 -20.63 6.11 -8.64
C SER A 229 -22.03 5.51 -8.46
N VAL A 230 -22.39 5.16 -7.22
CA VAL A 230 -23.70 4.56 -6.86
C VAL A 230 -24.16 5.09 -5.50
N LEU A 231 -25.46 5.33 -5.35
CA LEU A 231 -26.08 5.59 -4.04
C LEU A 231 -25.36 6.65 -3.17
N LYS A 232 -24.99 7.79 -3.78
CA LYS A 232 -24.23 8.90 -3.15
C LYS A 232 -22.83 8.51 -2.62
N GLY A 233 -22.30 7.37 -3.06
CA GLY A 233 -20.94 6.93 -2.79
C GLY A 233 -20.39 6.18 -3.98
N PHE A 234 -19.68 5.07 -3.74
CA PHE A 234 -19.02 4.32 -4.80
C PHE A 234 -19.01 2.79 -4.54
N ASN A 235 -18.84 2.07 -5.64
CA ASN A 235 -18.38 0.69 -5.69
C ASN A 235 -17.08 0.65 -6.49
N LYS A 236 -16.10 -0.14 -6.03
CA LYS A 236 -14.85 -0.42 -6.72
C LYS A 236 -14.75 -1.92 -6.94
N PHE A 237 -14.60 -2.32 -8.21
CA PHE A 237 -14.31 -3.70 -8.60
C PHE A 237 -12.88 -3.77 -9.15
N VAL A 238 -12.06 -4.62 -8.53
CA VAL A 238 -10.63 -4.72 -8.77
C VAL A 238 -10.26 -6.15 -9.13
N VAL A 239 -9.45 -6.30 -10.17
CA VAL A 239 -8.79 -7.55 -10.53
C VAL A 239 -7.30 -7.30 -10.62
N GLN A 240 -6.52 -8.14 -9.94
CA GLN A 240 -5.06 -8.09 -9.98
C GLN A 240 -4.46 -9.45 -10.26
N TYR A 241 -3.40 -9.47 -11.06
CA TYR A 241 -2.59 -10.66 -11.32
C TYR A 241 -1.12 -10.32 -11.13
N ALA A 242 -0.45 -11.01 -10.21
CA ALA A 242 0.98 -10.83 -9.95
C ALA A 242 1.77 -12.11 -10.25
N THR A 243 3.04 -11.96 -10.59
CA THR A 243 3.97 -13.07 -10.82
C THR A 243 5.19 -12.95 -9.91
N ASP A 244 5.69 -14.11 -9.49
CA ASP A 244 7.02 -14.28 -8.88
C ASP A 244 7.34 -13.26 -7.78
N SER A 245 8.34 -12.38 -7.99
CA SER A 245 8.79 -11.42 -6.96
C SER A 245 7.71 -10.44 -6.49
N MET A 246 6.63 -10.28 -7.25
CA MET A 246 5.52 -9.36 -6.94
C MET A 246 4.44 -10.00 -6.07
N THR A 247 4.53 -11.32 -5.80
CA THR A 247 3.51 -12.08 -5.06
C THR A 247 3.64 -11.97 -3.54
N SER A 248 4.87 -11.87 -3.01
CA SER A 248 5.10 -11.92 -1.56
C SER A 248 4.60 -10.68 -0.82
N GLN A 249 4.87 -9.49 -1.33
CA GLN A 249 4.25 -8.27 -0.81
C GLN A 249 2.84 -8.09 -1.38
N GLY A 250 2.63 -8.42 -2.67
CA GLY A 250 1.30 -8.54 -3.28
C GLY A 250 0.57 -7.23 -3.55
N LYS A 251 1.26 -6.08 -3.55
CA LYS A 251 0.68 -4.73 -3.70
C LYS A 251 1.49 -3.84 -4.64
N GLY A 252 2.49 -4.39 -5.34
CA GLY A 252 3.30 -3.68 -6.33
C GLY A 252 4.76 -3.49 -5.97
N LEU A 253 5.20 -3.83 -4.75
CA LEU A 253 6.64 -3.86 -4.43
C LEU A 253 7.22 -5.26 -4.70
N SER A 254 8.39 -5.30 -5.34
CA SER A 254 9.13 -6.55 -5.59
C SER A 254 9.87 -7.04 -4.34
N GLN A 255 9.86 -8.35 -4.15
CA GLN A 255 10.72 -9.12 -3.24
C GLN A 255 11.45 -10.20 -4.03
N GLY A 256 12.49 -9.79 -4.77
CA GLY A 256 13.18 -10.64 -5.73
C GLY A 256 14.36 -11.43 -5.16
N SER A 257 14.73 -11.21 -3.90
CA SER A 257 16.02 -11.70 -3.37
C SER A 257 15.99 -13.05 -2.65
N GLY A 258 14.81 -13.62 -2.44
CA GLY A 258 14.61 -14.91 -1.75
C GLY A 258 14.01 -14.71 -0.36
N VAL A 259 13.02 -15.54 -0.01
CA VAL A 259 12.28 -15.41 1.24
C VAL A 259 12.87 -16.37 2.26
N ALA A 260 13.32 -15.80 3.39
CA ALA A 260 13.77 -16.46 4.63
C ALA A 260 15.29 -16.65 4.86
N PHE A 261 15.72 -16.05 5.98
CA PHE A 261 16.79 -16.56 6.82
C PHE A 261 16.20 -17.60 7.76
N ASP A 262 16.58 -18.88 7.62
CA ASP A 262 16.53 -19.79 8.76
C ASP A 262 17.85 -19.60 9.54
N ASN A 263 17.77 -19.65 10.87
CA ASN A 263 18.74 -19.12 11.84
C ASN A 263 20.20 -19.59 11.68
N GLU A 264 20.53 -20.46 10.73
CA GLU A 264 21.91 -20.87 10.45
C GLU A 264 22.24 -21.11 8.96
N LYS A 265 21.30 -21.08 8.00
CA LYS A 265 21.58 -21.28 6.55
C LYS A 265 20.55 -20.61 5.64
N PHE A 266 21.00 -20.06 4.51
CA PHE A 266 20.11 -19.64 3.41
C PHE A 266 19.24 -20.82 2.97
N ALA A 267 17.92 -20.64 3.03
CA ALA A 267 16.98 -21.63 2.54
C ALA A 267 16.91 -21.54 1.01
N TYR A 268 17.85 -22.20 0.31
CA TYR A 268 17.95 -22.23 -1.16
C TYR A 268 16.68 -22.75 -1.89
N ASN A 269 15.70 -23.28 -1.16
CA ASN A 269 14.46 -23.84 -1.70
C ASN A 269 13.23 -22.97 -1.45
N ILE A 270 13.35 -21.82 -0.76
CA ILE A 270 12.22 -20.95 -0.43
C ILE A 270 12.31 -19.68 -1.28
N ASN A 271 11.68 -19.72 -2.45
CA ASN A 271 11.40 -18.55 -3.27
C ASN A 271 9.89 -18.32 -3.35
N ASN A 272 9.52 -17.28 -4.08
CA ASN A 272 8.15 -16.86 -4.34
C ASN A 272 7.78 -17.01 -5.81
N ASN A 273 8.43 -17.93 -6.54
CA ASN A 273 8.03 -18.25 -7.90
C ASN A 273 6.59 -18.77 -7.89
N GLY A 274 5.79 -18.32 -8.85
CA GLY A 274 4.38 -18.63 -8.93
C GLY A 274 3.57 -17.38 -9.25
N HIS A 275 2.31 -17.35 -8.82
CA HIS A 275 1.40 -16.26 -9.14
C HIS A 275 0.44 -15.92 -8.01
N MET A 276 -0.10 -14.70 -8.09
CA MET A 276 -1.20 -14.25 -7.26
C MET A 276 -2.37 -13.80 -8.13
N LEU A 277 -3.58 -14.27 -7.85
CA LEU A 277 -4.82 -13.70 -8.35
C LEU A 277 -5.55 -13.01 -7.20
N ARG A 278 -5.98 -11.77 -7.39
CA ARG A 278 -6.89 -11.07 -6.47
C ARG A 278 -8.10 -10.57 -7.22
N ILE A 279 -9.28 -10.84 -6.68
CA ILE A 279 -10.56 -10.28 -7.10
C ILE A 279 -11.17 -9.63 -5.87
N LEU A 280 -11.42 -8.33 -5.94
CA LEU A 280 -11.88 -7.52 -4.83
C LEU A 280 -13.06 -6.66 -5.29
N ASP A 281 -14.13 -6.65 -4.51
CA ASP A 281 -15.24 -5.71 -4.65
C ASP A 281 -15.47 -5.03 -3.30
N HIS A 282 -15.42 -3.70 -3.27
CA HIS A 282 -15.63 -2.94 -2.04
C HIS A 282 -16.29 -1.60 -2.31
N GLY A 283 -16.92 -1.02 -1.31
CA GLY A 283 -17.57 0.26 -1.49
C GLY A 283 -18.07 0.92 -0.22
N ALA A 284 -18.58 2.13 -0.41
CA ALA A 284 -19.26 2.91 0.60
C ALA A 284 -20.48 3.56 -0.05
N ILE A 285 -21.67 3.33 0.51
CA ILE A 285 -22.94 3.79 -0.06
C ILE A 285 -23.86 4.36 1.02
N SER A 286 -24.76 5.26 0.62
CA SER A 286 -25.83 5.78 1.46
C SER A 286 -27.19 5.21 1.05
N MET A 287 -27.91 4.63 1.99
CA MET A 287 -29.22 3.99 1.80
C MET A 287 -30.31 4.82 2.50
N GLY A 288 -30.98 5.69 1.75
CA GLY A 288 -31.91 6.66 2.33
C GLY A 288 -31.18 7.73 3.15
N ASP A 289 -31.83 8.27 4.17
CA ASP A 289 -31.30 9.40 4.96
C ASP A 289 -30.50 8.95 6.19
N ASN A 290 -30.84 7.79 6.75
CA ASN A 290 -30.34 7.37 8.07
C ASN A 290 -29.31 6.23 8.01
N TRP A 291 -29.04 5.63 6.85
CA TRP A 291 -28.12 4.51 6.74
C TRP A 291 -26.96 4.82 5.79
N ASP A 292 -25.75 4.57 6.25
CA ASP A 292 -24.59 4.34 5.40
C ASP A 292 -24.11 2.90 5.55
N MET A 293 -23.40 2.38 4.55
CA MET A 293 -22.82 1.05 4.60
C MET A 293 -21.48 1.05 3.90
N MET A 294 -20.48 0.43 4.55
CA MET A 294 -19.29 -0.06 3.87
C MET A 294 -19.37 -1.58 3.72
N TYR A 295 -18.74 -2.11 2.68
CA TYR A 295 -18.67 -3.55 2.45
C TYR A 295 -17.38 -3.93 1.72
N VAL A 296 -16.98 -5.18 1.88
CA VAL A 296 -15.89 -5.81 1.15
C VAL A 296 -16.23 -7.26 0.86
N GLY A 297 -15.88 -7.72 -0.34
CA GLY A 297 -15.77 -9.12 -0.71
C GLY A 297 -14.47 -9.31 -1.48
N MET A 298 -13.64 -10.26 -1.05
CA MET A 298 -12.35 -10.53 -1.69
C MET A 298 -12.06 -12.01 -1.78
N TYR A 299 -11.47 -12.39 -2.91
CA TYR A 299 -10.75 -13.62 -3.12
C TYR A 299 -9.30 -13.28 -3.44
N GLN A 300 -8.37 -13.93 -2.75
CA GLN A 300 -6.95 -13.88 -3.06
C GLN A 300 -6.38 -15.29 -3.07
N ASP A 301 -5.73 -15.67 -4.16
CA ASP A 301 -5.01 -16.93 -4.31
C ASP A 301 -3.54 -16.61 -4.57
N ILE A 302 -2.69 -16.86 -3.58
CA ILE A 302 -1.24 -16.89 -3.76
C ILE A 302 -0.88 -18.35 -3.98
N ASN A 303 -0.51 -18.69 -5.20
CA ASN A 303 -0.15 -20.03 -5.62
C ASN A 303 1.34 -20.05 -5.97
N TRP A 304 2.15 -20.52 -5.04
CA TRP A 304 3.59 -20.66 -5.21
C TRP A 304 3.96 -22.07 -5.68
N ASP A 305 5.02 -22.16 -6.47
CA ASP A 305 5.53 -23.42 -7.02
C ASP A 305 6.01 -24.41 -5.95
N ASN A 306 6.29 -23.91 -4.74
CA ASN A 306 6.75 -24.69 -3.59
C ASN A 306 5.62 -25.11 -2.62
N ASP A 307 4.35 -24.97 -3.04
CA ASP A 307 3.17 -25.33 -2.27
C ASP A 307 3.03 -24.61 -0.90
N ASN A 308 3.69 -23.45 -0.74
CA ASN A 308 3.67 -22.66 0.50
C ASN A 308 2.84 -21.36 0.38
N GLY A 309 1.88 -21.33 -0.55
CA GLY A 309 0.93 -20.24 -0.73
C GLY A 309 -0.33 -20.36 0.13
N THR A 310 -1.32 -19.51 -0.15
CA THR A 310 -2.61 -19.47 0.55
C THR A 310 -3.76 -19.06 -0.36
N LYS A 311 -4.94 -19.62 -0.10
CA LYS A 311 -6.22 -19.10 -0.63
C LYS A 311 -6.97 -18.43 0.48
N TRP A 312 -7.35 -17.18 0.27
CA TRP A 312 -8.00 -16.35 1.26
C TRP A 312 -9.30 -15.77 0.70
N TRP A 313 -10.38 -16.03 1.41
CA TRP A 313 -11.68 -15.41 1.22
C TRP A 313 -11.96 -14.49 2.40
N THR A 314 -12.38 -13.26 2.11
CA THR A 314 -12.88 -12.36 3.14
C THR A 314 -14.13 -11.64 2.68
N VAL A 315 -15.15 -11.61 3.55
CA VAL A 315 -16.42 -10.91 3.28
C VAL A 315 -16.87 -10.21 4.55
N GLY A 316 -17.26 -8.95 4.43
CA GLY A 316 -17.78 -8.21 5.55
C GLY A 316 -18.57 -6.98 5.18
N ILE A 317 -19.37 -6.55 6.14
CA ILE A 317 -20.24 -5.38 6.05
C ILE A 317 -20.11 -4.54 7.31
N ARG A 318 -20.23 -3.22 7.12
CA ARG A 318 -20.29 -2.24 8.20
C ARG A 318 -21.41 -1.23 8.00
N PRO A 319 -22.65 -1.57 8.39
CA PRO A 319 -23.73 -0.60 8.41
C PRO A 319 -23.57 0.43 9.55
N MET A 320 -23.98 1.66 9.27
CA MET A 320 -24.02 2.79 10.19
C MET A 320 -25.43 3.38 10.19
N TYR A 321 -26.08 3.40 11.35
CA TYR A 321 -27.36 4.06 11.56
C TYR A 321 -27.15 5.44 12.19
N LYS A 322 -27.67 6.49 11.55
CA LYS A 322 -27.53 7.89 11.97
C LYS A 322 -28.72 8.28 12.85
N TRP A 323 -28.50 8.45 14.15
CA TRP A 323 -29.51 8.97 15.09
C TRP A 323 -29.69 10.48 14.93
N THR A 324 -28.56 11.17 14.77
CA THR A 324 -28.46 12.61 14.55
C THR A 324 -27.32 12.88 13.55
N PRO A 325 -27.11 14.11 13.09
CA PRO A 325 -25.99 14.44 12.20
C PRO A 325 -24.59 14.12 12.78
N ILE A 326 -24.46 13.96 14.11
CA ILE A 326 -23.18 13.76 14.81
C ILE A 326 -23.16 12.53 15.73
N MET A 327 -24.26 11.75 15.78
CA MET A 327 -24.36 10.54 16.60
C MET A 327 -24.89 9.38 15.78
N SER A 328 -24.21 8.24 15.86
CA SER A 328 -24.55 7.04 15.09
C SER A 328 -24.31 5.76 15.89
N THR A 329 -24.90 4.66 15.44
CA THR A 329 -24.55 3.29 15.85
C THR A 329 -23.97 2.57 14.65
N VAL A 330 -22.81 1.93 14.84
CA VAL A 330 -22.12 1.17 13.81
C VAL A 330 -22.02 -0.29 14.24
N MET A 331 -22.24 -1.20 13.29
CA MET A 331 -22.00 -2.64 13.47
C MET A 331 -21.01 -3.08 12.40
N GLU A 332 -20.06 -3.96 12.72
CA GLU A 332 -19.18 -4.60 11.73
C GLU A 332 -19.29 -6.12 11.90
N ILE A 333 -19.49 -6.82 10.77
CA ILE A 333 -19.47 -8.27 10.70
C ILE A 333 -18.48 -8.63 9.60
N GLY A 334 -17.48 -9.43 9.95
CA GLY A 334 -16.47 -9.90 9.04
C GLY A 334 -16.27 -11.41 9.16
N TYR A 335 -16.00 -12.05 8.03
CA TYR A 335 -15.67 -13.47 7.94
C TYR A 335 -14.40 -13.63 7.11
N ASP A 336 -13.44 -14.37 7.65
CA ASP A 336 -12.20 -14.74 6.98
C ASP A 336 -12.09 -16.27 6.91
N ASN A 337 -11.75 -16.79 5.74
CA ASN A 337 -11.39 -18.18 5.53
C ASN A 337 -10.06 -18.23 4.79
N VAL A 338 -9.07 -18.90 5.38
CA VAL A 338 -7.75 -19.08 4.79
C VAL A 338 -7.45 -20.56 4.71
N GLU A 339 -7.16 -21.03 3.50
CA GLU A 339 -6.71 -22.37 3.19
C GLU A 339 -5.20 -22.31 2.92
N SER A 340 -4.42 -23.14 3.61
CA SER A 340 -3.03 -23.38 3.22
C SER A 340 -3.03 -24.07 1.86
N GLN A 341 -2.04 -23.77 1.01
CA GLN A 341 -1.91 -24.48 -0.27
C GLN A 341 -1.65 -25.99 -0.09
N HIS A 342 -1.10 -26.41 1.06
CA HIS A 342 -0.75 -27.79 1.39
C HIS A 342 -1.86 -28.57 2.12
#